data_AF-A0A967WUN0-F1
#
_entry.id   AF-A0A967WUN0-F1
#
_cell.length_a   1.000
_cell.length_b   1.000
_cell.length_c   1.000
_cell.angle_alpha   90.00
_cell.angle_beta   90.00
_cell.angle_gamma   90.00
#
_symmetry.space_group_name_H-M   'P 1'
#
loop_
_entity.id
_entity.type
_entity.pdbx_description
1 polymer ?
#
loop_
_entity_poly.entity_id
_entity_poly.type
_entity_poly.pdbx_seq_one_letter_code
_entity_poly.pdbx_strand_id
1 'polypeptide(L)'
;PLTVVLTEHQDYNDADFGYYGDPQDATIGDYVWFDQNGDGIQDAAEAGISGVIVYLDLNGNTTPDPGEPFGTTDTGGAYDITGL
;
A
#
# COMPACT_ATOMS: atom_id res chain seq x y z
N PRO A 1 16.51 -1.59 15.81
CA PRO A 1 17.64 -1.83 14.87
C PRO A 1 18.64 -2.78 15.54
N LEU A 2 19.11 -3.81 14.83
CA LEU A 2 20.16 -4.71 15.32
C LEU A 2 21.52 -3.99 15.22
N THR A 3 22.31 -4.00 16.29
CA THR A 3 23.68 -3.45 16.28
C THR A 3 24.67 -4.60 16.21
N VAL A 4 25.48 -4.63 15.15
CA VAL A 4 26.56 -5.61 14.95
C VAL A 4 27.89 -4.88 15.09
N VAL A 5 28.75 -5.34 16.01
CA VAL A 5 30.09 -4.77 16.25
C VAL A 5 31.12 -5.84 15.92
N LEU A 6 32.03 -5.54 14.98
CA LEU A 6 33.11 -6.43 14.55
C LEU A 6 34.48 -5.80 14.87
N THR A 7 35.46 -6.64 15.16
CA THR A 7 36.88 -6.23 15.21
C THR A 7 37.57 -6.47 13.87
N GLU A 8 38.81 -5.98 13.73
CA GLU A 8 39.62 -6.22 12.54
C GLU A 8 39.73 -7.73 12.25
N HIS A 9 39.56 -8.13 10.98
CA HIS A 9 39.59 -9.51 10.49
C HIS A 9 38.47 -10.45 10.99
N GLN A 10 37.36 -9.90 11.51
CA GLN A 10 36.21 -10.72 11.90
C GLN A 10 35.12 -10.69 10.83
N ASP A 11 34.68 -11.87 10.39
CA ASP A 11 33.52 -12.05 9.52
C ASP A 11 32.30 -12.46 10.35
N TYR A 12 31.14 -11.88 10.03
CA TYR A 12 29.86 -12.28 10.59
C TYR A 12 28.84 -12.43 9.46
N ASN A 13 28.79 -13.64 8.91
CA ASN A 13 28.02 -13.96 7.70
C ASN A 13 26.52 -14.22 7.97
N ASP A 14 26.14 -14.33 9.25
CA ASP A 14 24.78 -14.68 9.68
C ASP A 14 23.98 -13.46 10.14
N ALA A 15 24.49 -12.24 9.96
CA ALA A 15 23.71 -11.03 10.22
C ALA A 15 22.50 -10.97 9.27
N ASP A 16 21.31 -11.10 9.85
CA ASP A 16 20.06 -10.83 9.15
C ASP A 16 19.76 -9.33 9.22
N PHE A 17 19.70 -8.69 8.04
CA PHE A 17 19.25 -7.32 7.86
C PHE A 17 17.85 -7.26 7.23
N GLY A 18 17.11 -8.36 7.28
CA GLY A 18 15.74 -8.47 6.83
C GLY A 18 14.88 -7.37 7.44
N TYR A 19 14.04 -6.77 6.59
CA TYR A 19 13.00 -5.87 7.06
C TYR A 19 11.96 -6.70 7.83
N TYR A 20 12.06 -6.69 9.15
CA TYR A 20 11.03 -7.23 10.05
C TYR A 20 10.04 -6.11 10.39
N GLY A 21 9.30 -5.63 9.39
CA GLY A 21 7.99 -5.06 9.67
C GLY A 21 7.05 -6.21 9.99
N ASP A 22 6.21 -6.11 11.02
CA ASP A 22 5.07 -7.01 11.12
C ASP A 22 4.32 -6.89 9.79
N PRO A 23 4.23 -7.95 8.96
CA PRO A 23 3.58 -7.84 7.67
C PRO A 23 2.18 -7.22 7.83
N GLN A 24 1.51 -7.49 8.95
CA GLN A 24 0.19 -7.00 9.32
C GLN A 24 0.06 -5.46 9.46
N ASP A 25 1.16 -4.70 9.42
CA ASP A 25 1.14 -3.22 9.43
C ASP A 25 1.35 -2.61 8.03
N ALA A 26 1.57 -3.43 6.99
CA ALA A 26 1.68 -2.92 5.64
C ALA A 26 0.34 -2.32 5.17
N THR A 27 0.43 -1.17 4.52
CA THR A 27 -0.72 -0.42 3.98
C THR A 27 -0.46 -0.05 2.53
N ILE A 28 -1.45 -0.25 1.67
CA ILE A 28 -1.51 0.28 0.31
C ILE A 28 -2.67 1.25 0.25
N GLY A 29 -2.44 2.47 -0.22
CA GLY A 29 -3.48 3.48 -0.34
C GLY A 29 -3.21 4.42 -1.50
N ASP A 30 -4.22 5.18 -1.89
CA ASP A 30 -4.11 6.24 -2.90
C ASP A 30 -5.40 7.09 -2.92
N TYR A 31 -5.64 7.77 -4.04
CA TYR A 31 -6.75 8.66 -4.29
C TYR A 31 -7.51 8.27 -5.56
N VAL A 32 -8.84 8.32 -5.51
CA VAL A 32 -9.71 8.19 -6.69
C VAL A 32 -10.35 9.55 -6.97
N TRP A 33 -10.22 10.04 -8.20
CA TRP A 33 -10.70 11.36 -8.59
C TRP A 33 -11.52 11.36 -9.87
N PHE A 34 -12.33 12.40 -10.00
CA PHE A 34 -13.05 12.69 -11.22
C PHE A 34 -12.17 13.55 -12.12
N ASP A 35 -11.51 12.89 -13.07
CA ASP A 35 -10.77 13.51 -14.18
C ASP A 35 -11.75 14.31 -15.05
N GLN A 36 -11.82 15.61 -14.79
CA GLN A 36 -12.82 16.51 -15.41
C GLN A 36 -12.37 16.99 -16.78
N ASN A 37 -11.06 17.09 -16.98
CA ASN A 37 -10.47 17.63 -18.19
C ASN A 37 -10.03 16.51 -19.17
N GLY A 38 -10.00 15.26 -18.72
CA GLY A 38 -9.73 14.06 -19.51
C GLY A 38 -8.24 13.85 -19.82
N ASP A 39 -7.34 14.39 -19.02
CA ASP A 39 -5.89 14.32 -19.28
C ASP A 39 -5.16 13.24 -18.47
N GLY A 40 -5.84 12.58 -17.53
CA GLY A 40 -5.30 11.52 -16.68
C GLY A 40 -4.28 11.99 -15.64
N ILE A 41 -4.14 13.30 -15.41
CA ILE A 41 -3.31 13.89 -14.36
C ILE A 41 -4.22 14.27 -13.20
N GLN A 42 -3.79 14.01 -11.97
CA GLN A 42 -4.53 14.46 -10.80
C GLN A 42 -4.26 15.95 -10.57
N ASP A 43 -5.25 16.79 -10.84
CA ASP A 43 -5.17 18.23 -10.60
C ASP A 43 -5.79 18.65 -9.25
N ALA A 44 -5.30 19.75 -8.68
CA ALA A 44 -5.81 20.27 -7.40
C ALA A 44 -7.28 20.73 -7.44
N ALA A 45 -7.84 20.98 -8.63
CA ALA A 45 -9.24 21.34 -8.83
C ALA A 45 -10.15 20.12 -9.01
N GLU A 46 -9.60 18.91 -9.12
CA GLU A 46 -10.36 17.70 -9.39
C GLU A 46 -10.82 17.04 -8.10
N ALA A 47 -12.14 16.93 -7.99
CA ALA A 47 -12.77 16.37 -6.81
C ALA A 47 -12.52 14.86 -6.72
N GLY A 48 -12.24 14.39 -5.51
CA GLY A 48 -12.19 12.96 -5.25
C GLY A 48 -13.58 12.34 -5.26
N ILE A 49 -13.61 11.03 -5.47
CA ILE A 49 -14.84 10.25 -5.58
C ILE A 49 -14.98 9.40 -4.33
N SER A 50 -16.06 9.64 -3.58
CA SER A 50 -16.36 8.90 -2.35
C SER A 50 -17.09 7.59 -2.60
N GLY A 51 -16.85 6.58 -1.77
CA GLY A 51 -17.57 5.31 -1.79
C GLY A 51 -17.12 4.33 -2.88
N VAL A 52 -15.98 4.58 -3.52
CA VAL A 52 -15.37 3.65 -4.48
C VAL A 52 -14.68 2.54 -3.71
N ILE A 53 -15.01 1.29 -4.02
CA ILE A 53 -14.33 0.11 -3.47
C ILE A 53 -13.11 -0.20 -4.32
N VAL A 54 -11.94 -0.23 -3.70
CA VAL A 54 -10.67 -0.67 -4.29
C VAL A 54 -10.25 -1.94 -3.56
N TYR A 55 -9.90 -2.99 -4.29
CA TYR A 55 -9.55 -4.29 -3.72
C TYR A 55 -8.28 -4.84 -4.37
N LEU A 56 -7.55 -5.67 -3.63
CA LEU A 56 -6.42 -6.42 -4.14
C LEU A 56 -6.93 -7.70 -4.79
N ASP A 57 -6.90 -7.76 -6.11
CA ASP A 57 -7.23 -8.96 -6.88
C ASP A 57 -6.09 -9.99 -6.74
N LEU A 58 -6.26 -10.91 -5.80
CA LEU A 58 -5.23 -11.87 -5.41
C LEU A 58 -5.16 -13.06 -6.37
N ASN A 59 -6.22 -13.31 -7.13
CA ASN A 59 -6.32 -14.46 -8.03
C ASN A 59 -6.32 -14.07 -9.52
N GLY A 60 -6.36 -12.78 -9.83
CA GLY A 60 -6.29 -12.21 -11.18
C GLY A 60 -7.58 -12.39 -11.99
N ASN A 61 -8.74 -12.55 -11.33
CA ASN A 61 -10.01 -12.81 -12.01
C ASN A 61 -10.84 -11.53 -12.27
N THR A 62 -10.36 -10.36 -11.87
CA THR A 62 -11.02 -9.05 -12.03
C THR A 62 -12.37 -8.92 -11.33
N THR A 63 -12.61 -9.73 -10.30
CA THR A 63 -13.84 -9.77 -9.51
C THR A 63 -13.50 -9.72 -8.01
N PRO A 64 -14.14 -8.87 -7.20
CA PRO A 64 -13.93 -8.89 -5.76
C PRO A 64 -14.41 -10.22 -5.16
N ASP A 65 -13.51 -10.92 -4.48
CA ASP A 65 -13.80 -12.19 -3.82
C ASP A 65 -13.77 -12.11 -2.29
N PRO A 66 -14.54 -12.97 -1.58
CA PRO A 66 -14.46 -13.06 -0.13
C PRO A 66 -13.04 -13.38 0.34
N GLY A 67 -12.48 -12.52 1.19
CA GLY A 67 -11.13 -12.67 1.75
C GLY A 67 -10.07 -11.83 1.04
N GLU A 68 -10.41 -11.14 -0.04
CA GLU A 68 -9.52 -10.15 -0.64
C GLU A 68 -9.51 -8.85 0.19
N PRO A 69 -8.33 -8.30 0.52
CA PRO A 69 -8.22 -7.01 1.18
C PRO A 69 -8.82 -5.90 0.31
N PHE A 70 -9.57 -4.99 0.92
CA PHE A 70 -10.17 -3.86 0.23
C PHE A 70 -10.18 -2.60 1.10
N GLY A 71 -10.26 -1.47 0.43
CA GLY A 71 -10.47 -0.14 1.00
C GLY A 71 -11.67 0.51 0.33
N THR A 72 -12.28 1.47 1.01
CA THR A 72 -13.34 2.31 0.41
C THR A 72 -12.91 3.75 0.51
N THR A 73 -13.04 4.49 -0.59
CA THR A 73 -12.64 5.89 -0.61
C THR A 73 -13.51 6.72 0.34
N ASP A 74 -12.86 7.58 1.11
CA ASP A 74 -13.48 8.51 2.03
C ASP A 74 -14.23 9.64 1.30
N THR A 75 -14.72 10.65 2.03
CA THR A 75 -15.40 11.80 1.40
C THR A 75 -14.50 12.64 0.51
N GLY A 76 -13.19 12.55 0.72
CA GLY A 76 -12.16 13.23 -0.05
C GLY A 76 -11.73 12.45 -1.28
N GLY A 77 -11.98 11.14 -1.36
CA GLY A 77 -11.50 10.26 -2.44
C GLY A 77 -10.28 9.42 -2.06
N ALA A 78 -9.73 9.59 -0.86
CA ALA A 78 -8.58 8.82 -0.39
C ALA A 78 -9.02 7.45 0.15
N TYR A 79 -8.22 6.41 -0.06
CA TYR A 79 -8.45 5.08 0.52
C TYR A 79 -7.14 4.49 1.04
N ASP A 80 -7.28 3.60 2.03
CA ASP A 80 -6.21 2.76 2.55
C ASP A 80 -6.72 1.30 2.63
N ILE A 81 -5.84 0.37 2.29
CA ILE A 81 -5.97 -1.08 2.48
C ILE A 81 -4.88 -1.47 3.47
N THR A 82 -5.28 -1.74 4.71
CA THR A 82 -4.40 -2.06 5.83
C THR A 82 -4.39 -3.57 6.12
N GLY A 83 -3.45 -4.05 6.93
CA GLY A 83 -3.47 -5.44 7.41
C GLY A 83 -2.96 -6.44 6.37
N LEU A 84 -1.97 -6.01 5.57
CA LEU A 84 -1.41 -6.78 4.45
C LEU A 84 -0.32 -7.79 4.87
#